data_AF-A0A9W9C4K6-F1
#
_entry.id   AF-A0A9W9C4K6-F1
#
_cell.length_a   1.000
_cell.length_b   1.000
_cell.length_c   1.000
_cell.angle_alpha   90.00
_cell.angle_beta   90.00
_cell.angle_gamma   90.00
#
_symmetry.space_group_name_H-M   'P 1'
#
loop_
_entity.id
_entity.type
_entity.pdbx_description
1 polymer ?
#
loop_
_entity_poly.entity_id
_entity_poly.type
_entity_poly.pdbx_seq_one_letter_code
_entity_poly.pdbx_strand_id
1 'polypeptide(L)' 'MEREFYDRIKKNRVDPTTSSMANPVPDYYGEKIGSVADYRKWLKDQRAFNLKRGESTRRK' A
#
# COMPACT_ATOMS: atom_id res chain seq x y z
N MET A 1 10.79 12.30 14.51
CA MET A 1 9.33 12.08 14.44
C MET A 1 8.83 11.97 12.99
N GLU A 2 8.91 13.01 12.15
CA GLU A 2 8.40 12.89 10.76
C GLU A 2 9.27 11.99 9.87
N ARG A 3 10.60 12.08 9.97
CA ARG A 3 11.52 11.32 9.10
C ARG A 3 11.31 9.81 9.20
N GLU A 4 11.19 9.30 10.42
CA GLU A 4 10.90 7.88 10.67
C GLU A 4 9.52 7.45 10.15
N PHE A 5 8.53 8.35 10.21
CA PHE A 5 7.20 8.08 9.65
C PHE A 5 7.28 7.96 8.13
N TYR A 6 7.94 8.90 7.46
CA TYR A 6 8.18 8.84 6.02
C TYR A 6 8.97 7.59 5.60
N ASP A 7 9.98 7.19 6.37
CA ASP A 7 10.75 5.97 6.09
C ASP A 7 9.89 4.71 6.23
N ARG A 8 8.98 4.69 7.21
CA ARG A 8 8.00 3.60 7.36
C ARG A 8 7.00 3.56 6.21
N ILE A 9 6.54 4.71 5.70
CA ILE A 9 5.67 4.78 4.52
C ILE A 9 6.42 4.27 3.28
N LYS A 10 7.63 4.78 3.03
CA LYS A 10 8.48 4.34 1.90
C LYS A 10 8.74 2.83 1.92
N LYS A 11 8.91 2.23 3.10
CA LYS A 11 9.16 0.79 3.25
C LYS A 11 7.93 -0.08 2.94
N ASN A 12 6.73 0.43 3.20
CA ASN A 12 5.49 -0.38 3.12
C ASN A 12 4.60 -0.04 1.92
N ARG A 13 4.86 1.06 1.22
CA ARG A 13 4.10 1.44 0.02
C ARG A 13 4.30 0.43 -1.09
N VAL A 14 3.23 0.12 -1.80
CA VAL A 14 3.24 -0.71 -3.02
C VAL A 14 3.81 0.08 -4.19
N ASP A 15 4.38 -0.63 -5.15
CA ASP A 15 4.88 -0.03 -6.38
C ASP A 15 3.70 0.46 -7.24
N PRO A 16 3.58 1.77 -7.50
CA PRO A 16 2.42 2.35 -8.17
C PRO A 16 2.43 2.03 -9.68
N THR A 17 3.58 1.63 -10.23
CA THR A 17 3.68 1.21 -11.64
C THR A 17 2.94 -0.10 -11.90
N THR A 18 2.62 -0.85 -10.84
CA THR A 18 1.92 -2.13 -10.93
C THR A 18 0.39 -2.01 -10.78
N SER A 19 -0.14 -0.78 -10.88
CA SER A 19 -1.58 -0.53 -10.86
C SER A 19 -2.29 -1.19 -12.04
N SER A 20 -3.53 -1.66 -11.80
CA SER A 20 -4.42 -2.12 -12.88
C SER A 20 -5.84 -1.66 -12.59
N MET A 21 -6.71 -1.61 -13.62
CA MET A 21 -8.11 -1.21 -13.45
C MET A 21 -8.87 -2.09 -12.44
N ALA A 22 -8.48 -3.36 -12.27
CA ALA A 22 -9.07 -4.29 -11.29
C ALA A 22 -8.41 -4.26 -9.90
N ASN A 23 -7.25 -3.61 -9.77
CA ASN A 23 -6.51 -3.46 -8.52
C ASN A 23 -5.87 -2.05 -8.50
N PRO A 24 -6.66 -1.02 -8.17
CA PRO A 24 -6.15 0.34 -8.10
C PRO A 24 -5.12 0.46 -6.97
N VAL A 25 -4.10 1.29 -7.18
CA VAL A 25 -3.07 1.53 -6.16
C VAL A 25 -3.71 2.21 -4.96
N PRO A 26 -3.55 1.67 -3.74
CA PRO A 26 -3.95 2.38 -2.53
C PRO A 26 -3.10 3.64 -2.39
N ASP A 27 -3.59 4.63 -1.64
CA ASP A 27 -2.92 5.91 -1.38
C ASP A 27 -1.39 5.76 -1.22
N TYR A 28 -0.64 6.21 -2.22
CA TYR A 28 0.79 5.90 -2.38
C TYR A 28 1.66 6.64 -1.37
N TYR A 29 1.23 7.83 -0.95
CA TYR A 29 1.94 8.66 0.03
C TYR A 29 1.33 8.58 1.44
N GLY A 30 0.15 7.98 1.58
CA GLY A 30 -0.54 7.91 2.87
C GLY A 30 -1.12 9.26 3.28
N GLU A 31 -1.50 10.10 2.30
CA GLU A 31 -2.11 11.44 2.49
C GLU A 31 -3.36 11.40 3.37
N LYS A 32 -4.06 10.25 3.42
CA LYS A 32 -5.26 10.04 4.22
C LYS A 32 -5.00 9.53 5.64
N ILE A 33 -3.74 9.38 6.06
CA ILE A 33 -3.38 8.89 7.40
C ILE A 33 -3.43 10.07 8.39
N GLY A 34 -4.59 10.25 9.03
CA GLY A 34 -4.76 11.21 10.13
C GLY A 34 -4.54 10.61 11.52
N SER A 35 -4.50 9.28 11.62
CA SER A 35 -4.42 8.55 12.89
C SER A 35 -3.67 7.22 12.80
N VAL A 36 -3.33 6.63 13.95
CA VAL A 36 -2.72 5.28 14.02
C VAL A 36 -3.68 4.21 13.49
N ALA A 37 -4.99 4.39 13.64
CA ALA A 37 -6.00 3.49 13.10
C ALA A 37 -5.97 3.51 11.56
N ASP A 38 -5.88 4.70 10.96
CA ASP A 38 -5.76 4.87 9.51
C ASP A 38 -4.46 4.27 8.99
N TYR A 39 -3.34 4.43 9.73
CA TYR A 39 -2.08 3.80 9.36
C TYR A 39 -2.16 2.27 9.33
N ARG A 40 -2.83 1.67 10.32
CA ARG A 40 -3.07 0.22 10.35
C ARG A 40 -3.95 -0.25 9.21
N LYS A 41 -4.99 0.51 8.86
CA LYS A 41 -5.85 0.23 7.70
C LYS A 41 -5.04 0.31 6.41
N TRP A 42 -4.27 1.38 6.24
CA TRP A 42 -3.38 1.58 5.10
C TRP A 42 -2.43 0.39 4.91
N LEU A 43 -1.77 -0.09 5.97
CA LEU A 43 -0.91 -1.29 5.89
C LEU A 43 -1.64 -2.54 5.39
N LYS A 44 -2.91 -2.72 5.78
CA LYS A 44 -3.74 -3.84 5.28
C LYS A 44 -4.04 -3.68 3.79
N ASP A 45 -4.35 -2.47 3.35
CA ASP A 45 -4.63 -2.18 1.94
C ASP A 45 -3.39 -2.42 1.07
N GLN A 46 -2.20 -2.02 1.53
CA GLN A 46 -0.92 -2.32 0.87
C GLN A 46 -0.70 -3.84 0.75
N ARG A 47 -0.99 -4.61 1.81
CA ARG A 47 -0.85 -6.07 1.80
C ARG A 47 -1.86 -6.74 0.88
N ALA A 48 -3.11 -6.29 0.87
CA ALA A 48 -4.18 -6.81 0.01
C ALA A 48 -3.86 -6.59 -1.47
N PHE A 49 -3.32 -5.41 -1.82
CA PHE A 49 -2.85 -5.11 -3.18
C PHE A 49 -1.74 -6.08 -3.63
N ASN A 50 -0.74 -6.32 -2.77
CA ASN A 50 0.35 -7.27 -3.05
C ASN A 50 -0.14 -8.73 -3.15
N LEU A 51 -1.14 -9.13 -2.37
CA LEU A 51 -1.70 -10.48 -2.41
C LEU A 51 -2.45 -10.74 -3.72
N LYS A 52 -3.30 -9.80 -4.15
CA LYS A 52 -4.01 -9.87 -5.45
C LYS A 52 -3.04 -9.94 -6.63
N ARG A 53 -1.90 -9.25 -6.55
CA ARG A 53 -0.81 -9.37 -7.52
C ARG A 53 -0.24 -10.79 -7.54
N GLY A 54 0.12 -11.34 -6.38
CA GLY A 54 0.66 -12.70 -6.27
C GLY A 54 -0.30 -13.78 -6.76
N GLU A 55 -1.60 -13.65 -6.50
CA GLU A 55 -2.62 -14.54 -7.05
C GLU A 55 -2.74 -14.44 -8.57
N SER A 56 -2.68 -13.22 -9.13
CA SER A 56 -2.70 -13.00 -10.58
C SER A 56 -1.49 -13.62 -11.27
N THR A 57 -0.30 -13.56 -10.66
CA THR A 57 0.92 -14.19 -11.18
C THR A 57 0.87 -15.72 -11.09
N ARG A 58 0.23 -16.29 -10.06
CA ARG A 58 0.17 -17.75 -9.83
C ARG A 58 -0.82 -18.48 -10.73
N ARG A 59 -1.77 -17.76 -11.35
CA ARG A 59 -2.76 -18.29 -12.30
C ARG A 59 -2.28 -18.26 -13.76
N LYS A 60 -1.04 -17.84 -14.02
CA LYS A 60 -0.41 -17.87 -15.35
C LYS A 60 0.49 -19.08 -15.51
#